data_AF-A0A8J5N622-F1
#
_entry.id   AF-A0A8J5N622-F1
#
_cell.length_a   1.000
_cell.length_b   1.000
_cell.length_c   1.000
_cell.angle_alpha   90.00
_cell.angle_beta   90.00
_cell.angle_gamma   90.00
#
_symmetry.space_group_name_H-M   'P 1'
#
loop_
_entity.id
_entity.type
_entity.pdbx_description
1 polymer ?
#
loop_
_entity_poly.entity_id
_entity_poly.type
_entity_poly.pdbx_seq_one_letter_code
_entity_poly.pdbx_strand_id
1 'polypeptide(L)'
;MVSGGHILLLSLTLELPLPVRNERQEAVVAAMKHAWKGYKTYAWGHDHLKPMSRTRNDWLRLGLTLIDALDTLWIMDLKEGEYQIQKQFQNLWSTYLSEDQ
;
A
#
# COMPACT_ATOMS: atom_id res chain seq x y z
N MET A 1 35.60 6.38 -34.35
CA MET A 1 35.38 5.38 -33.27
C MET A 1 35.15 6.13 -31.98
N VAL A 2 33.89 6.39 -31.61
CA VAL A 2 33.53 7.12 -30.39
C VAL A 2 33.34 6.08 -29.28
N SER A 3 34.14 6.20 -28.23
CA SER A 3 34.20 5.29 -27.09
C SER A 3 32.83 5.16 -26.40
N GLY A 4 32.22 3.98 -26.49
CA GLY A 4 30.95 3.60 -25.86
C GLY A 4 31.03 3.34 -24.35
N GLY A 5 31.99 3.95 -23.64
CA GLY A 5 32.21 3.73 -22.21
C GLY A 5 31.35 4.57 -21.26
N HIS A 6 30.73 5.65 -21.74
CA HIS A 6 30.03 6.61 -20.85
C HIS A 6 28.55 6.31 -20.61
N ILE A 7 27.90 5.48 -21.43
CA ILE A 7 26.46 5.22 -21.29
C ILE A 7 26.17 4.06 -20.31
N LEU A 8 27.09 3.11 -20.15
CA LEU A 8 26.89 1.95 -19.27
C LEU A 8 27.00 2.27 -17.77
N LEU A 9 27.67 3.36 -17.38
CA LEU A 9 27.79 3.76 -15.97
C LEU A 9 26.52 4.44 -15.41
N LEU A 10 25.66 4.98 -16.28
CA LEU A 10 24.40 5.60 -15.89
C LEU A 10 23.26 4.58 -15.68
N SER A 11 23.33 3.42 -16.33
CA SER A 11 22.33 2.35 -16.15
C SER A 11 22.53 1.53 -14.88
N LEU A 12 23.75 1.54 -14.30
CA LEU A 12 24.08 0.77 -13.08
C LEU A 12 23.80 1.55 -11.77
N THR A 13 23.45 2.84 -11.85
CA THR A 13 23.25 3.73 -10.70
C THR A 13 21.78 3.90 -10.30
N LEU A 14 20.83 3.31 -11.02
CA LEU A 14 19.38 3.51 -10.82
C LEU A 14 18.71 2.54 -9.83
N GLU A 15 19.42 1.51 -9.37
CA GLU A 15 18.98 0.66 -8.26
C GLU A 15 19.76 1.05 -7.00
N LEU A 16 19.54 2.27 -6.51
CA LEU A 16 19.99 2.63 -5.17
C LEU A 16 19.32 1.66 -4.19
N PRO A 17 20.06 0.77 -3.52
CA PRO A 17 19.46 -0.10 -2.52
C PRO A 17 18.79 0.81 -1.49
N LEU A 18 17.54 0.51 -1.15
CA LEU A 18 16.83 1.27 -0.13
C LEU A 18 17.73 1.36 1.10
N PRO A 19 17.85 2.54 1.73
CA PRO A 19 18.70 2.70 2.89
C PRO A 19 18.31 1.64 3.93
N VAL A 20 19.32 0.97 4.49
CA VAL A 20 19.11 -0.04 5.53
C VAL A 20 18.30 0.60 6.65
N ARG A 21 17.21 -0.06 7.03
CA ARG A 21 16.32 0.43 8.08
C ARG A 21 17.06 0.41 9.42
N ASN A 22 16.89 1.46 10.22
CA ASN A 22 17.29 1.40 11.61
C ASN A 22 16.23 0.67 12.46
N GLU A 23 16.58 0.30 13.69
CA GLU A 23 15.72 -0.46 14.61
C GLU A 23 14.33 0.18 14.81
N ARG A 24 14.25 1.52 14.83
CA ARG A 24 12.97 2.22 14.99
C ARG A 24 12.10 2.09 13.75
N GLN A 25 12.69 2.20 12.56
CA GLN A 25 11.98 2.01 11.30
C GLN A 25 11.49 0.56 11.17
N GLU A 26 12.29 -0.42 11.58
CA GLU A 26 11.88 -1.82 11.61
C GLU A 26 10.68 -2.06 12.54
N ALA A 27 10.71 -1.46 13.75
CA ALA A 27 9.59 -1.55 14.69
C ALA A 27 8.29 -0.94 14.12
N VAL A 28 8.38 0.21 13.44
CA VAL A 28 7.23 0.85 12.77
C VAL A 28 6.68 -0.04 11.65
N VAL A 29 7.56 -0.62 10.83
CA VAL A 29 7.15 -1.56 9.76
C VAL A 29 6.49 -2.80 10.36
N ALA A 30 6.98 -3.32 11.48
CA ALA A 30 6.37 -4.47 12.16
C ALA A 30 4.96 -4.13 12.67
N ALA A 31 4.77 -2.94 13.26
CA ALA A 31 3.47 -2.45 13.70
C ALA A 31 2.50 -2.29 12.51
N MET A 32 2.97 -1.72 11.40
CA MET A 32 2.17 -1.57 10.18
C MET A 32 1.76 -2.93 9.61
N LYS A 33 2.68 -3.90 9.52
CA LYS A 33 2.37 -5.27 9.08
C LYS A 33 1.31 -5.93 9.96
N HIS A 34 1.37 -5.72 11.28
CA HIS A 34 0.37 -6.22 12.21
C HIS A 34 -1.02 -5.61 11.95
N ALA A 35 -1.11 -4.28 11.89
CA ALA A 35 -2.35 -3.56 11.61
C ALA A 35 -2.93 -3.94 10.24
N TRP A 36 -2.09 -3.95 9.20
CA TRP A 36 -2.48 -4.30 7.83
C TRP A 36 -2.99 -5.74 7.72
N LYS A 37 -2.35 -6.69 8.41
CA LYS A 37 -2.87 -8.07 8.50
C LYS A 37 -4.28 -8.09 9.11
N GLY A 38 -4.51 -7.37 10.20
CA GLY A 38 -5.83 -7.27 10.82
C GLY A 38 -6.87 -6.71 9.87
N TYR A 39 -6.55 -5.59 9.21
CA TYR A 39 -7.45 -4.95 8.23
C TYR A 39 -7.79 -5.89 7.07
N LYS A 40 -6.78 -6.48 6.43
CA LYS A 40 -6.98 -7.45 5.34
C LYS A 40 -7.83 -8.65 5.74
N THR A 41 -7.76 -9.08 7.00
CA THR A 41 -8.49 -10.26 7.46
C THR A 41 -9.96 -9.95 7.76
N TYR A 42 -10.25 -8.80 8.35
CA TYR A 42 -11.57 -8.55 8.97
C TYR A 42 -12.34 -7.35 8.40
N ALA A 43 -11.69 -6.50 7.60
CA ALA A 43 -12.27 -5.25 7.12
C ALA A 43 -11.86 -4.90 5.68
N TRP A 44 -11.44 -5.90 4.87
CA TRP A 44 -11.03 -5.64 3.50
C TRP A 44 -12.13 -4.96 2.67
N GLY A 45 -11.80 -3.83 2.06
CA GLY A 45 -12.74 -3.03 1.25
C GLY A 45 -13.71 -2.17 2.08
N HIS A 46 -13.56 -2.14 3.39
CA HIS A 46 -14.38 -1.36 4.32
C HIS A 46 -13.62 -0.19 4.89
N ASP A 47 -14.34 0.81 5.40
CA ASP A 47 -13.67 2.04 5.79
C ASP A 47 -12.77 1.85 6.99
N HIS A 48 -13.22 1.10 8.00
CA HIS A 48 -12.50 0.93 9.25
C HIS A 48 -12.58 -0.50 9.80
N LEU A 49 -11.48 -0.92 10.42
CA LEU A 49 -11.40 -2.11 11.25
C LEU A 49 -11.83 -1.79 12.69
N LYS A 50 -12.62 -2.67 13.30
CA LYS A 50 -12.85 -2.74 14.75
C LYS A 50 -12.00 -3.87 15.34
N PRO A 51 -10.78 -3.58 15.83
CA PRO A 51 -9.78 -4.62 16.11
C PRO A 51 -10.17 -5.53 17.28
N MET A 52 -10.83 -4.99 18.31
CA MET A 52 -11.25 -5.76 19.49
C MET A 52 -12.33 -6.79 19.15
N SER A 53 -13.31 -6.41 18.34
CA SER A 53 -14.42 -7.29 17.94
C SER A 53 -14.14 -8.08 16.66
N ARG A 54 -13.04 -7.80 15.96
CA ARG A 54 -12.72 -8.37 14.62
C ARG A 54 -13.86 -8.16 13.61
N THR A 55 -14.50 -6.99 13.69
CA THR A 55 -15.55 -6.57 12.77
C THR A 55 -15.13 -5.29 12.06
N ARG A 56 -16.07 -4.66 11.36
CA ARG A 56 -15.84 -3.46 10.55
C ARG A 56 -16.93 -2.42 10.77
N ASN A 57 -16.70 -1.22 10.27
CA ASN A 57 -17.74 -0.23 10.04
C ASN A 57 -17.41 0.62 8.81
N ASP A 58 -18.47 1.10 8.17
CA ASP A 58 -18.39 1.98 7.02
C ASP A 58 -19.05 3.31 7.37
N TRP A 59 -18.37 4.40 7.04
CA TRP A 59 -18.89 5.75 7.09
C TRP A 59 -19.23 6.24 5.68
N LEU A 60 -18.25 6.22 4.77
CA LEU A 60 -18.40 6.62 3.37
C LEU A 60 -18.57 5.42 2.43
N ARG A 61 -18.25 4.20 2.88
CA ARG A 61 -18.28 2.95 2.09
C ARG A 61 -17.33 2.99 0.89
N LEU A 62 -16.20 3.68 1.05
CA LEU A 62 -15.19 3.89 0.00
C LEU A 62 -13.88 3.16 0.29
N GLY A 63 -13.81 2.37 1.37
CA GLY A 63 -12.60 1.67 1.77
C GLY A 63 -11.53 2.64 2.28
N LEU A 64 -11.92 3.61 3.12
CA LEU A 64 -11.04 4.69 3.60
C LEU A 64 -9.66 4.20 4.08
N THR A 65 -9.60 3.21 4.99
CA THR A 65 -8.32 2.66 5.46
C THR A 65 -7.47 2.08 4.32
N LEU A 66 -8.09 1.50 3.29
CA LEU A 66 -7.37 0.93 2.14
C LEU A 66 -6.74 2.01 1.27
N ILE A 67 -7.42 3.14 1.06
CA ILE A 67 -6.89 4.26 0.28
C ILE A 67 -5.80 4.98 1.09
N ASP A 68 -6.06 5.26 2.37
CA ASP A 68 -5.15 5.98 3.27
C ASP A 68 -3.86 5.20 3.55
N ALA A 69 -3.90 3.87 3.51
CA ALA A 69 -2.71 3.03 3.71
C ALA A 69 -1.84 2.87 2.46
N LEU A 70 -2.30 3.26 1.27
CA LEU A 70 -1.64 2.91 0.00
C LEU A 70 -0.22 3.49 -0.10
N ASP A 71 -0.06 4.80 0.12
CA ASP A 71 1.23 5.49 0.03
C ASP A 71 2.18 5.06 1.16
N THR A 72 1.63 4.80 2.34
CA THR A 72 2.35 4.35 3.53
C THR A 72 2.96 2.97 3.27
N LEU A 73 2.19 2.04 2.70
CA LEU A 73 2.69 0.72 2.30
C LEU A 73 3.78 0.84 1.22
N TRP A 74 3.62 1.76 0.26
CA TRP A 74 4.60 2.02 -0.79
C TRP A 74 5.94 2.51 -0.22
N ILE A 75 5.91 3.53 0.64
CA ILE A 75 7.09 4.10 1.30
C ILE A 75 7.79 3.04 2.18
N MET A 76 7.02 2.16 2.81
CA MET A 76 7.53 1.06 3.63
C MET A 76 7.95 -0.18 2.80
N ASP A 77 8.00 -0.09 1.48
CA ASP A 77 8.37 -1.20 0.58
C ASP A 77 7.53 -2.48 0.85
N LEU A 78 6.24 -2.31 1.17
CA LEU A 78 5.28 -3.39 1.44
C LEU A 78 4.36 -3.62 0.24
N LYS A 79 4.98 -3.73 -0.94
CA LYS A 79 4.32 -3.63 -2.26
C LYS A 79 3.45 -4.82 -2.66
N GLU A 80 3.60 -5.98 -2.01
CA GLU A 80 2.83 -7.21 -2.28
C GLU A 80 1.30 -6.97 -2.28
N GLY A 81 0.83 -5.96 -1.54
CA GLY A 81 -0.60 -5.61 -1.46
C GLY A 81 -1.09 -4.57 -2.47
N GLU A 82 -0.21 -3.82 -3.14
CA GLU A 82 -0.59 -2.62 -3.90
C GLU A 82 -1.46 -2.92 -5.12
N TYR A 83 -1.16 -3.99 -5.84
CA TYR A 83 -1.97 -4.41 -6.97
C TYR A 83 -3.40 -4.78 -6.55
N GLN A 84 -3.55 -5.38 -5.37
CA GLN A 84 -4.87 -5.73 -4.83
C GLN A 84 -5.63 -4.49 -4.38
N ILE A 85 -4.94 -3.51 -3.80
CA ILE A 85 -5.51 -2.20 -3.41
C ILE A 85 -6.02 -1.45 -4.65
N GLN A 86 -5.22 -1.37 -5.72
CA GLN A 86 -5.61 -0.70 -6.96
C GLN A 86 -6.87 -1.33 -7.58
N LYS A 87 -6.92 -2.66 -7.66
CA LYS A 87 -8.11 -3.38 -8.13
C LYS A 87 -9.34 -3.11 -7.27
N GLN A 88 -9.16 -3.16 -5.95
CA GLN A 88 -10.26 -2.92 -5.02
C GLN A 88 -10.80 -1.49 -5.14
N PHE A 89 -9.91 -0.51 -5.29
CA PHE A 89 -10.28 0.89 -5.50
C PHE A 89 -11.06 1.08 -6.80
N GLN A 90 -10.60 0.49 -7.91
CA GLN A 90 -11.32 0.51 -9.20
C GLN A 90 -12.73 -0.06 -9.07
N ASN A 91 -12.87 -1.18 -8.37
CA ASN A 91 -14.18 -1.80 -8.13
C ASN A 91 -15.10 -0.88 -7.32
N LEU A 92 -14.61 -0.32 -6.20
CA LEU A 92 -15.40 0.57 -5.33
C LEU A 92 -15.84 1.83 -6.07
N TRP A 93 -14.93 2.45 -6.83
CA TRP A 93 -15.24 3.64 -7.61
C TRP A 93 -16.27 3.37 -8.71
N SER A 94 -16.18 2.22 -9.37
CA SER A 94 -17.16 1.80 -10.38
C SER A 94 -18.54 1.57 -9.79
N THR A 95 -18.63 0.96 -8.60
CA THR A 95 -19.92 0.75 -7.91
C THR A 95 -20.56 2.08 -7.52
N TYR A 96 -19.79 2.99 -6.93
CA TYR A 96 -20.29 4.31 -6.52
C TYR A 96 -20.89 5.09 -7.69
N LEU A 97 -20.17 5.17 -8.82
CA LEU A 97 -20.66 5.88 -10.02
C LEU A 97 -21.91 5.24 -10.65
N SER A 98 -22.15 3.94 -10.42
CA SER A 98 -23.32 3.24 -10.94
C SER A 98 -24.58 3.37 -10.09
N GLU A 99 -24.44 3.72 -8.80
CA GLU A 99 -25.58 3.95 -7.90
C GLU A 99 -26.15 5.39 -8.00
N ASP A 100 -25.36 6.34 -8.53
CA ASP A 100 -25.72 7.75 -8.76
C ASP A 100 -26.32 8.01 -10.17
N GLN A 101 -26.77 6.98 -10.88
CA GLN A 101 -27.47 7.05 -12.18
C GLN A 101 -28.86 6.40 -12.09
#